data_AF-A0A9D8IQP6-F1
#
_entry.id   AF-A0A9D8IQP6-F1
#
_cell.length_a   1.000
_cell.length_b   1.000
_cell.length_c   1.000
_cell.angle_alpha   90.00
_cell.angle_beta   90.00
_cell.angle_gamma   90.00
#
_symmetry.space_group_name_H-M   'P 1'
#
loop_
_entity.id
_entity.type
_entity.pdbx_description
1 polymer ?
#
loop_
_entity_poly.entity_id
_entity_poly.type
_entity_poly.pdbx_seq_one_letter_code
_entity_poly.pdbx_strand_id
1 'polypeptide(L)'
;LGAGAPPSAPTSGGSSGATSGGSSGATSGASSILSDGAAPAPPPSFAQRVNLEALESIAVHTEGRLKSFGSFANTIMNSVTGPKRIAGQSPSFTYLDLMLRPQAYADADVVYVKNKDVRARIAQAWRHAANEAKITGRAPAGVNPAALEDRLRAFEASGLVSENLLLEPGVRQWRREISPLMQALEGDLIRSAKQVDQLRAAIAMKQPSFLLESFRVIPPGGGATDEPWRSIAEIRAGAPLPGVDPELQASIGAAWRSLGDAWRAGDANAVNDAAVQLASLLPRTDAEVYPEQSRLWWESWYFRNGNMTRVWLVYMAAVVLLLLGLVYRWAPARMMGLGVFGIAFLLQTASVGLRWWISGRWPNSNMFEAVTTSAWMGACAAVVLEILARRTPMRSLFALGASVAGMVALMAAALLPAQLNPNISNMMPVLHDVWLYIHTNVIIFSYCLIFMAAVSAIAYLGHRAVGGAATFARVGGAGEMMALAAGGAGDIPIHGRGARLGEVLDGVTMLLMEVSFVLLWAGIAMGAIWADHSWGRPWGWDPKEVFALNTFVVFAILVHVRLFAKDKGLWTALLAVIGAGVMLFNWIVINFVITGLHSYA
;
A
#
# COMPACT_ATOMS: atom_id res chain seq x y z
N LEU A 1 38.53 -56.12 18.26
CA LEU A 1 38.39 -57.46 17.64
C LEU A 1 37.38 -57.31 16.48
N GLY A 2 37.71 -57.43 15.19
CA GLY A 2 39.00 -57.57 14.51
C GLY A 2 38.86 -58.33 13.17
N ALA A 3 38.99 -57.65 12.02
CA ALA A 3 38.98 -58.17 10.63
C ALA A 3 37.68 -58.90 10.17
N GLY A 4 37.39 -59.10 8.87
CA GLY A 4 38.09 -58.75 7.62
C GLY A 4 37.15 -58.86 6.39
N ALA A 5 37.63 -58.56 5.17
CA ALA A 5 36.78 -58.30 3.98
C ALA A 5 36.88 -59.38 2.83
N PRO A 6 36.76 -59.08 1.50
CA PRO A 6 35.86 -59.80 0.56
C PRO A 6 36.59 -60.62 -0.55
N PRO A 7 35.88 -61.18 -1.56
CA PRO A 7 36.00 -60.74 -2.99
C PRO A 7 34.68 -60.96 -3.81
N SER A 8 34.51 -60.72 -5.14
CA SER A 8 35.05 -59.79 -6.18
C SER A 8 34.11 -59.81 -7.44
N ALA A 9 34.45 -59.11 -8.54
CA ALA A 9 33.72 -59.11 -9.84
C ALA A 9 34.33 -60.05 -10.92
N PRO A 10 33.73 -60.18 -12.13
CA PRO A 10 34.25 -59.53 -13.37
C PRO A 10 33.13 -58.96 -14.30
N THR A 11 33.25 -57.89 -15.14
CA THR A 11 34.01 -57.64 -16.41
C THR A 11 33.83 -58.73 -17.49
N SER A 12 33.69 -58.52 -18.82
CA SER A 12 33.79 -57.39 -19.79
C SER A 12 32.86 -57.70 -21.02
N GLY A 13 32.78 -57.02 -22.18
CA GLY A 13 33.30 -55.72 -22.69
C GLY A 13 33.64 -55.73 -24.21
N GLY A 14 32.88 -55.01 -25.06
CA GLY A 14 33.08 -54.87 -26.54
C GLY A 14 32.16 -55.77 -27.41
N SER A 15 31.95 -55.56 -28.72
CA SER A 15 32.19 -54.41 -29.62
C SER A 15 31.46 -54.60 -30.97
N SER A 16 31.30 -53.53 -31.76
CA SER A 16 31.27 -53.49 -33.26
C SER A 16 30.31 -54.39 -34.09
N GLY A 17 29.63 -53.80 -35.09
CA GLY A 17 29.17 -54.53 -36.28
C GLY A 17 27.95 -53.93 -36.98
N ALA A 18 28.13 -53.28 -38.13
CA ALA A 18 27.05 -52.76 -38.98
C ALA A 18 26.77 -53.71 -40.16
N THR A 19 25.52 -53.76 -40.64
CA THR A 19 25.05 -54.15 -41.99
C THR A 19 23.52 -54.00 -42.00
N SER A 20 22.94 -52.98 -42.64
CA SER A 20 22.54 -52.92 -44.06
C SER A 20 21.38 -53.87 -44.43
N GLY A 21 20.21 -53.30 -44.72
CA GLY A 21 19.06 -54.02 -45.27
C GLY A 21 17.80 -53.18 -45.20
N GLY A 22 17.44 -52.49 -46.28
CA GLY A 22 16.22 -51.67 -46.33
C GLY A 22 15.26 -52.13 -47.41
N SER A 23 13.95 -51.98 -47.17
CA SER A 23 12.98 -51.65 -48.22
C SER A 23 11.64 -51.14 -47.64
N SER A 24 11.14 -50.05 -48.24
CA SER A 24 9.71 -49.66 -48.42
C SER A 24 8.70 -49.76 -47.27
N GLY A 25 8.07 -48.64 -46.90
CA GLY A 25 6.90 -48.63 -45.99
C GLY A 25 6.30 -47.25 -45.67
N ALA A 26 5.85 -46.52 -46.69
CA ALA A 26 4.98 -45.32 -46.66
C ALA A 26 4.64 -44.63 -45.30
N THR A 27 5.27 -43.48 -45.08
CA THR A 27 4.68 -42.22 -44.57
C THR A 27 3.32 -42.26 -43.84
N SER A 28 3.34 -41.98 -42.53
CA SER A 28 2.33 -41.12 -41.90
C SER A 28 3.02 -40.17 -40.92
N GLY A 29 2.82 -38.86 -41.08
CA GLY A 29 3.52 -37.85 -40.30
C GLY A 29 2.93 -37.68 -38.90
N ALA A 30 3.66 -38.13 -37.88
CA ALA A 30 3.50 -37.67 -36.51
C ALA A 30 4.83 -37.08 -36.06
N SER A 31 4.91 -35.75 -36.01
CA SER A 31 6.12 -35.04 -35.57
C SER A 31 6.36 -35.30 -34.08
N SER A 32 7.29 -36.21 -33.77
CA SER A 32 7.85 -36.32 -32.44
C SER A 32 8.56 -35.01 -32.12
N ILE A 33 7.93 -34.18 -31.28
CA ILE A 33 8.59 -33.01 -30.71
C ILE A 33 9.77 -33.54 -29.89
N LEU A 34 10.98 -33.27 -30.37
CA LEU A 34 12.20 -33.52 -29.63
C LEU A 34 12.08 -32.79 -28.29
N SER A 35 12.19 -33.53 -27.19
CA SER A 35 12.41 -32.93 -25.89
C SER A 35 13.82 -32.36 -25.90
N ASP A 36 13.95 -31.10 -26.34
CA ASP A 36 15.17 -30.34 -26.16
C ASP A 36 15.57 -30.45 -24.68
N GLY A 37 16.79 -30.95 -24.46
CA GLY A 37 17.35 -31.05 -23.12
C GLY A 37 17.52 -29.66 -22.55
N ALA A 38 16.51 -29.19 -21.80
CA ALA A 38 16.55 -27.91 -21.12
C ALA A 38 17.84 -27.86 -20.29
N ALA A 39 18.75 -26.95 -20.67
CA ALA A 39 20.00 -26.77 -19.95
C ALA A 39 19.69 -26.57 -18.45
N PRO A 40 20.46 -27.20 -17.54
CA PRO A 40 20.20 -27.07 -16.12
C PRO A 40 20.15 -25.60 -15.75
N ALA A 41 19.07 -25.19 -15.07
CA ALA A 41 18.84 -23.79 -14.74
C ALA A 41 20.08 -23.21 -14.04
N PRO A 42 20.53 -21.98 -14.41
CA PRO A 42 21.73 -21.41 -13.85
C PRO A 42 21.64 -21.38 -12.32
N PRO A 43 22.73 -21.65 -11.60
CA PRO A 43 22.70 -21.74 -10.14
C PRO A 43 22.16 -20.43 -9.54
N PRO A 44 21.34 -20.50 -8.48
CA PRO A 44 20.68 -19.32 -7.93
C PRO A 44 21.72 -18.27 -7.54
N SER A 45 21.46 -17.04 -8.00
CA SER A 45 22.33 -15.89 -7.77
C SER A 45 22.55 -15.66 -6.28
N PHE A 46 23.62 -14.95 -5.91
CA PHE A 46 23.91 -14.60 -4.51
C PHE A 46 22.66 -14.08 -3.78
N ALA A 47 21.94 -13.13 -4.39
CA ALA A 47 20.74 -12.54 -3.81
C ALA A 47 19.55 -13.52 -3.65
N GLN A 48 19.47 -14.58 -4.46
CA GLN A 48 18.46 -15.64 -4.30
C GLN A 48 18.82 -16.67 -3.23
N ARG A 49 20.10 -16.77 -2.83
CA ARG A 49 20.59 -17.67 -1.77
C ARG A 49 20.65 -17.00 -0.40
N VAL A 50 20.66 -15.67 -0.34
CA VAL A 50 20.64 -14.90 0.91
C VAL A 50 19.23 -14.91 1.52
N ASN A 51 19.11 -15.42 2.74
CA ASN A 51 17.90 -15.42 3.55
C ASN A 51 18.03 -14.40 4.68
N LEU A 52 17.22 -13.35 4.63
CA LEU A 52 17.22 -12.27 5.62
C LEU A 52 16.10 -12.39 6.67
N GLU A 53 15.31 -13.47 6.68
CA GLU A 53 14.12 -13.57 7.53
C GLU A 53 14.41 -13.35 9.03
N ALA A 54 15.53 -13.89 9.53
CA ALA A 54 15.97 -13.66 10.90
C ALA A 54 16.25 -12.17 11.18
N LEU A 55 16.90 -11.47 10.24
CA LEU A 55 17.15 -10.03 10.35
C LEU A 55 15.88 -9.21 10.17
N GLU A 56 14.93 -9.61 9.32
CA GLU A 56 13.68 -8.87 9.12
C GLU A 56 12.88 -8.71 10.42
N SER A 57 13.05 -9.61 11.38
CA SER A 57 12.41 -9.59 12.70
C SER A 57 13.19 -8.86 13.81
N ILE A 58 14.33 -8.22 13.55
CA ILE A 58 15.01 -7.39 14.56
C ILE A 58 14.33 -6.02 14.68
N ALA A 59 14.40 -5.42 15.86
CA ALA A 59 13.92 -4.07 16.11
C ALA A 59 14.92 -3.02 15.61
N VAL A 60 14.40 -2.01 14.89
CA VAL A 60 15.12 -0.80 14.49
C VAL A 60 14.35 0.40 15.02
N HIS A 61 15.02 1.31 15.71
CA HIS A 61 14.44 2.56 16.17
C HIS A 61 14.51 3.65 15.09
N THR A 62 13.38 4.21 14.73
CA THR A 62 13.30 5.31 13.76
C THR A 62 12.11 6.21 14.08
N GLU A 63 12.27 7.53 13.92
CA GLU A 63 11.20 8.52 14.11
C GLU A 63 10.54 8.53 15.51
N GLY A 64 11.15 7.90 16.52
CA GLY A 64 10.55 7.71 17.85
C GLY A 64 9.65 6.46 17.98
N ARG A 65 9.82 5.46 17.10
CA ARG A 65 9.13 4.15 17.18
C ARG A 65 10.10 3.02 16.84
N LEU A 66 9.89 1.88 17.50
CA LEU A 66 10.50 0.61 17.14
C LEU A 66 9.71 -0.05 16.01
N LYS A 67 10.39 -0.37 14.91
CA LYS A 67 9.85 -1.05 13.72
C LYS A 67 10.67 -2.30 13.46
N SER A 68 10.08 -3.34 12.88
CA SER A 68 10.84 -4.46 12.32
C SER A 68 11.80 -3.96 11.22
N PHE A 69 12.99 -4.56 11.09
CA PHE A 69 13.94 -4.19 10.03
C PHE A 69 13.32 -4.29 8.63
N GLY A 70 12.46 -5.28 8.39
CA GLY A 70 11.71 -5.37 7.12
C GLY A 70 10.84 -4.13 6.85
N SER A 71 10.12 -3.63 7.88
CA SER A 71 9.32 -2.39 7.76
C SER A 71 10.20 -1.14 7.62
N PHE A 72 11.30 -1.06 8.36
CA PHE A 72 12.25 0.05 8.30
C PHE A 72 12.93 0.14 6.93
N ALA A 73 13.50 -0.96 6.44
CA ALA A 73 14.12 -1.01 5.12
C ALA A 73 13.11 -0.71 4.00
N ASN A 74 11.86 -1.20 4.11
CA ASN A 74 10.79 -0.80 3.20
C ASN A 74 10.49 0.71 3.26
N THR A 75 10.54 1.34 4.43
CA THR A 75 10.33 2.79 4.57
C THR A 75 11.45 3.58 3.87
N ILE A 76 12.72 3.29 4.18
CA ILE A 76 13.86 3.99 3.56
C ILE A 76 13.94 3.74 2.05
N MET A 77 13.76 2.49 1.60
CA MET A 77 13.81 2.17 0.17
C MET A 77 12.65 2.79 -0.61
N ASN A 78 11.44 2.91 -0.07
CA ASN A 78 10.37 3.65 -0.75
C ASN A 78 10.69 5.14 -0.93
N SER A 79 11.54 5.74 -0.08
CA SER A 79 12.03 7.12 -0.27
C SER A 79 13.15 7.21 -1.33
N VAL A 80 13.93 6.15 -1.54
CA VAL A 80 15.03 6.11 -2.52
C VAL A 80 14.58 5.60 -3.89
N THR A 81 14.05 4.39 -3.94
CA THR A 81 13.66 3.65 -5.17
C THR A 81 12.17 3.74 -5.49
N GLY A 82 11.39 4.44 -4.66
CA GLY A 82 9.92 4.48 -4.81
C GLY A 82 9.30 3.10 -4.63
N PRO A 83 8.11 2.84 -5.21
CA PRO A 83 7.48 1.52 -5.15
C PRO A 83 8.16 0.46 -6.06
N LYS A 84 9.37 0.72 -6.55
CA LYS A 84 10.12 -0.18 -7.45
C LYS A 84 11.14 -0.99 -6.66
N ARG A 85 11.24 -2.28 -7.00
CA ARG A 85 12.29 -3.19 -6.51
C ARG A 85 13.45 -3.20 -7.51
N ILE A 86 14.67 -3.05 -7.01
CA ILE A 86 15.88 -3.12 -7.85
C ILE A 86 16.21 -4.60 -8.10
N ALA A 87 16.38 -4.99 -9.37
CA ALA A 87 16.62 -6.38 -9.79
C ALA A 87 15.68 -7.43 -9.14
N GLY A 88 14.42 -7.05 -8.85
CA GLY A 88 13.42 -7.90 -8.19
C GLY A 88 13.61 -8.13 -6.68
N GLN A 89 14.68 -7.61 -6.09
CA GLN A 89 15.10 -7.89 -4.72
C GLN A 89 14.17 -7.31 -3.64
N SER A 90 14.28 -7.80 -2.41
CA SER A 90 13.55 -7.24 -1.27
C SER A 90 14.11 -5.85 -0.90
N PRO A 91 13.32 -4.98 -0.25
CA PRO A 91 13.82 -3.74 0.32
C PRO A 91 14.96 -3.97 1.32
N SER A 92 14.84 -4.99 2.18
CA SER A 92 15.85 -5.42 3.15
C SER A 92 17.19 -5.76 2.48
N PHE A 93 17.16 -6.53 1.39
CA PHE A 93 18.36 -6.86 0.61
C PHE A 93 18.95 -5.60 -0.02
N THR A 94 18.13 -4.80 -0.70
CA THR A 94 18.57 -3.58 -1.41
C THR A 94 19.20 -2.57 -0.43
N TYR A 95 18.64 -2.44 0.77
CA TYR A 95 19.15 -1.60 1.85
C TYR A 95 20.53 -2.05 2.34
N LEU A 96 20.71 -3.34 2.65
CA LEU A 96 22.02 -3.89 3.05
C LEU A 96 23.04 -3.80 1.92
N ASP A 97 22.62 -4.05 0.68
CA ASP A 97 23.51 -4.08 -0.47
C ASP A 97 24.02 -2.69 -0.87
N LEU A 98 23.16 -1.66 -0.79
CA LEU A 98 23.58 -0.25 -0.93
C LEU A 98 24.60 0.17 0.13
N MET A 99 24.43 -0.31 1.37
CA MET A 99 25.30 0.01 2.49
C MET A 99 26.63 -0.76 2.48
N LEU A 100 26.62 -2.04 2.09
CA LEU A 100 27.78 -2.94 2.17
C LEU A 100 28.56 -3.06 0.85
N ARG A 101 27.92 -2.80 -0.30
CA ARG A 101 28.53 -2.79 -1.64
C ARG A 101 28.10 -1.57 -2.48
N PRO A 102 28.29 -0.32 -1.98
CA PRO A 102 27.88 0.89 -2.70
C PRO A 102 28.42 1.01 -4.13
N GLN A 103 29.60 0.44 -4.39
CA GLN A 103 30.22 0.39 -5.72
C GLN A 103 29.34 -0.32 -6.77
N ALA A 104 28.50 -1.29 -6.37
CA ALA A 104 27.55 -1.94 -7.27
C ALA A 104 26.40 -1.00 -7.71
N TYR A 105 26.21 0.12 -7.00
CA TYR A 105 25.13 1.09 -7.19
C TYR A 105 25.63 2.50 -7.59
N ALA A 106 26.89 2.62 -8.00
CA ALA A 106 27.48 3.88 -8.43
C ALA A 106 26.77 4.46 -9.66
N ASP A 107 26.61 3.66 -10.72
CA ASP A 107 25.85 4.02 -11.93
C ASP A 107 24.54 3.23 -12.10
N ALA A 108 24.07 2.55 -11.06
CA ALA A 108 22.77 1.87 -11.11
C ALA A 108 21.63 2.88 -11.07
N ASP A 109 20.62 2.68 -11.93
CA ASP A 109 19.40 3.49 -11.95
C ASP A 109 18.50 3.12 -10.76
N VAL A 110 18.70 3.81 -9.63
CA VAL A 110 18.03 3.53 -8.33
C VAL A 110 17.26 4.70 -7.73
N VAL A 111 17.53 5.93 -8.14
CA VAL A 111 16.88 7.12 -7.53
C VAL A 111 15.56 7.38 -8.25
N TYR A 112 14.45 7.40 -7.51
CA TYR A 112 13.11 7.52 -8.08
C TYR A 112 12.58 8.96 -8.13
N VAL A 113 12.41 9.49 -9.34
CA VAL A 113 11.76 10.78 -9.59
C VAL A 113 10.24 10.56 -9.73
N LYS A 114 9.42 11.05 -8.79
CA LYS A 114 7.96 10.81 -8.81
C LYS A 114 7.22 11.52 -9.95
N ASN A 115 7.56 12.77 -10.25
CA ASN A 115 6.82 13.61 -11.22
C ASN A 115 7.26 13.34 -12.67
N LYS A 116 6.31 13.00 -13.56
CA LYS A 116 6.57 12.73 -14.98
C LYS A 116 7.09 13.95 -15.76
N ASP A 117 6.62 15.16 -15.45
CA ASP A 117 7.10 16.38 -16.12
C ASP A 117 8.58 16.63 -15.78
N VAL A 118 8.94 16.46 -14.51
CA VAL A 118 10.34 16.57 -14.05
C VAL A 118 11.23 15.52 -14.73
N ARG A 119 10.76 14.27 -14.90
CA ARG A 119 11.49 13.24 -15.67
C ARG A 119 11.74 13.68 -17.11
N ALA A 120 10.68 14.11 -17.81
CA ALA A 120 10.75 14.51 -19.21
C ALA A 120 11.70 15.71 -19.40
N ARG A 121 11.64 16.70 -18.49
CA ARG A 121 12.56 17.84 -18.48
C ARG A 121 14.02 17.43 -18.26
N ILE A 122 14.30 16.55 -17.30
CA ILE A 122 15.66 16.04 -17.03
C ILE A 122 16.18 15.25 -18.25
N ALA A 123 15.35 14.40 -18.84
CA ALA A 123 15.72 13.66 -20.06
C ALA A 123 15.94 14.59 -21.27
N GLN A 124 15.14 15.65 -21.40
CA GLN A 124 15.31 16.67 -22.43
C GLN A 124 16.61 17.47 -22.26
N ALA A 125 16.98 17.83 -21.03
CA ALA A 125 18.26 18.48 -20.73
C ALA A 125 19.45 17.61 -21.15
N TRP A 126 19.41 16.31 -20.82
CA TRP A 126 20.41 15.34 -21.28
C TRP A 126 20.46 15.17 -22.80
N ARG A 127 19.31 15.14 -23.49
CA ARG A 127 19.26 15.09 -24.96
C ARG A 127 19.82 16.37 -25.60
N HIS A 128 19.59 17.54 -25.00
CA HIS A 128 20.20 18.79 -25.44
C HIS A 128 21.72 18.75 -25.31
N ALA A 129 22.23 18.40 -24.12
CA ALA A 129 23.66 18.26 -23.87
C ALA A 129 24.33 17.22 -24.79
N ALA A 130 23.67 16.09 -25.06
CA ALA A 130 24.16 15.08 -25.98
C ALA A 130 24.22 15.57 -27.45
N ASN A 131 23.35 16.50 -27.86
CA ASN A 131 23.41 17.12 -29.17
C ASN A 131 24.47 18.23 -29.24
N GLU A 132 24.61 19.04 -28.19
CA GLU A 132 25.69 20.03 -28.06
C GLU A 132 27.07 19.37 -28.06
N ALA A 133 27.21 18.20 -27.42
CA ALA A 133 28.42 17.39 -27.44
C ALA A 133 28.82 16.91 -28.85
N LYS A 134 27.83 16.55 -29.70
CA LYS A 134 28.08 16.18 -31.11
C LYS A 134 28.60 17.35 -31.94
N ILE A 135 28.19 18.58 -31.60
CA ILE A 135 28.61 19.81 -32.30
C ILE A 135 29.98 20.30 -31.80
N THR A 136 30.21 20.24 -30.49
CA THR A 136 31.40 20.80 -29.83
C THR A 136 32.55 19.80 -29.64
N GLY A 137 32.31 18.51 -29.86
CA GLY A 137 33.27 17.42 -29.61
C GLY A 137 33.51 17.11 -28.12
N ARG A 138 32.80 17.78 -27.20
CA ARG A 138 32.97 17.60 -25.74
C ARG A 138 31.86 16.71 -25.18
N ALA A 139 32.12 15.42 -25.08
CA ALA A 139 31.21 14.47 -24.46
C ALA A 139 31.12 14.67 -22.92
N PRO A 140 29.93 14.53 -22.30
CA PRO A 140 29.78 14.58 -20.84
C PRO A 140 30.62 13.50 -20.14
N ALA A 141 31.35 13.89 -19.11
CA ALA A 141 32.32 13.01 -18.45
C ALA A 141 31.65 11.86 -17.69
N GLY A 142 32.07 10.62 -17.98
CA GLY A 142 31.57 9.41 -17.33
C GLY A 142 30.24 8.89 -17.86
N VAL A 143 29.72 9.41 -18.97
CA VAL A 143 28.46 8.96 -19.59
C VAL A 143 28.74 8.27 -20.92
N ASN A 144 28.27 7.03 -21.09
CA ASN A 144 28.37 6.31 -22.36
C ASN A 144 27.34 6.86 -23.38
N PRO A 145 27.75 7.53 -24.47
CA PRO A 145 26.80 8.16 -25.40
C PRO A 145 25.93 7.15 -26.15
N ALA A 146 26.42 5.92 -26.37
CA ALA A 146 25.68 4.88 -27.07
C ALA A 146 24.53 4.30 -26.25
N ALA A 147 24.67 4.27 -24.92
CA ALA A 147 23.65 3.75 -24.00
C ALA A 147 22.74 4.85 -23.42
N LEU A 148 23.09 6.13 -23.58
CA LEU A 148 22.40 7.24 -22.93
C LEU A 148 20.91 7.32 -23.33
N GLU A 149 20.58 7.28 -24.62
CA GLU A 149 19.18 7.43 -25.07
C GLU A 149 18.28 6.28 -24.56
N ASP A 150 18.77 5.04 -24.53
CA ASP A 150 18.03 3.91 -23.98
C ASP A 150 17.83 4.03 -22.46
N ARG A 151 18.84 4.53 -21.72
CA ARG A 151 18.70 4.86 -20.30
C ARG A 151 17.71 5.99 -20.05
N LEU A 152 17.69 7.04 -20.89
CA LEU A 152 16.73 8.13 -20.77
C LEU A 152 15.30 7.66 -21.02
N ARG A 153 15.07 6.80 -22.02
CA ARG A 153 13.77 6.14 -22.26
C ARG A 153 13.35 5.27 -21.08
N ALA A 154 14.28 4.48 -20.54
CA ALA A 154 14.05 3.67 -19.35
C ALA A 154 13.71 4.53 -18.12
N PHE A 155 14.37 5.68 -17.95
CA PHE A 155 14.08 6.66 -16.89
C PHE A 155 12.71 7.31 -17.04
N GLU A 156 12.34 7.78 -18.24
CA GLU A 156 11.03 8.37 -18.50
C GLU A 156 9.89 7.39 -18.14
N ALA A 157 10.03 6.13 -18.56
CA ALA A 157 9.08 5.06 -18.29
C ALA A 157 9.06 4.59 -16.81
N SER A 158 10.22 4.26 -16.24
CA SER A 158 10.32 3.66 -14.90
C SER A 158 10.27 4.67 -13.77
N GLY A 159 10.87 5.85 -13.98
CA GLY A 159 11.16 6.87 -12.97
C GLY A 159 12.51 6.72 -12.27
N LEU A 160 13.28 5.68 -12.56
CA LEU A 160 14.58 5.43 -11.94
C LEU A 160 15.72 6.02 -12.77
N VAL A 161 16.64 6.70 -12.09
CA VAL A 161 17.85 7.30 -12.69
C VAL A 161 19.05 7.09 -11.78
N SER A 162 20.25 6.98 -12.35
CA SER A 162 21.48 6.89 -11.57
C SER A 162 21.88 8.24 -10.98
N GLU A 163 22.55 8.18 -9.84
CA GLU A 163 23.16 9.36 -9.22
C GLU A 163 24.20 9.99 -10.14
N ASN A 164 24.93 9.18 -10.92
CA ASN A 164 25.89 9.62 -11.94
C ASN A 164 25.26 10.37 -13.13
N LEU A 165 23.94 10.32 -13.33
CA LEU A 165 23.22 11.15 -14.31
C LEU A 165 22.61 12.42 -13.70
N LEU A 166 22.77 12.63 -12.38
CA LEU A 166 22.24 13.79 -11.66
C LEU A 166 23.35 14.66 -11.04
N LEU A 167 24.31 14.03 -10.37
CA LEU A 167 25.41 14.69 -9.67
C LEU A 167 26.74 14.46 -10.37
N GLU A 168 27.66 15.41 -10.20
CA GLU A 168 29.05 15.23 -10.66
C GLU A 168 29.75 14.11 -9.85
N PRO A 169 30.54 13.22 -10.48
CA PRO A 169 31.19 12.13 -9.78
C PRO A 169 32.08 12.62 -8.62
N GLY A 170 31.79 12.14 -7.41
CA GLY A 170 32.50 12.52 -6.19
C GLY A 170 32.14 13.90 -5.60
N VAL A 171 31.23 14.66 -6.22
CA VAL A 171 30.83 16.00 -5.76
C VAL A 171 29.32 16.07 -5.59
N ARG A 172 28.83 16.53 -4.44
CA ARG A 172 27.38 16.67 -4.16
C ARG A 172 26.77 17.94 -4.79
N GLN A 173 27.04 18.15 -6.08
CA GLN A 173 26.51 19.24 -6.90
C GLN A 173 25.84 18.69 -8.16
N TRP A 174 24.75 19.32 -8.60
CA TRP A 174 24.09 18.98 -9.86
C TRP A 174 25.09 19.09 -11.02
N ARG A 175 25.03 18.11 -11.93
CA ARG A 175 25.84 18.15 -13.15
C ARG A 175 25.62 19.41 -13.95
N ARG A 176 26.67 19.88 -14.62
CA ARG A 176 26.62 21.10 -15.44
C ARG A 176 25.48 21.08 -16.46
N GLU A 177 25.19 19.91 -17.06
CA GLU A 177 24.17 19.69 -18.07
C GLU A 177 22.73 19.90 -17.54
N ILE A 178 22.48 19.65 -16.25
CA ILE A 178 21.14 19.76 -15.65
C ILE A 178 21.02 20.90 -14.62
N SER A 179 22.13 21.44 -14.11
CA SER A 179 22.14 22.46 -13.06
C SER A 179 21.23 23.67 -13.36
N PRO A 180 21.20 24.26 -14.59
CA PRO A 180 20.27 25.34 -14.91
C PRO A 180 18.79 24.93 -14.82
N LEU A 181 18.46 23.71 -15.23
CA LEU A 181 17.11 23.16 -15.09
C LEU A 181 16.75 22.97 -13.60
N MET A 182 17.67 22.43 -12.80
CA MET A 182 17.42 22.18 -11.39
C MET A 182 17.20 23.49 -10.63
N GLN A 183 17.99 24.53 -10.89
CA GLN A 183 17.78 25.89 -10.34
C GLN A 183 16.41 26.47 -10.74
N ALA A 184 15.99 26.30 -12.00
CA ALA A 184 14.68 26.74 -12.46
C ALA A 184 13.52 25.97 -11.79
N LEU A 185 13.69 24.67 -11.54
CA LEU A 185 12.70 23.84 -10.84
C LEU A 185 12.62 24.14 -9.34
N GLU A 186 13.75 24.47 -8.71
CA GLU A 186 13.84 24.94 -7.32
C GLU A 186 13.17 26.31 -7.14
N GLY A 187 13.24 27.19 -8.15
CA GLY A 187 12.58 28.50 -8.14
C GLY A 187 11.05 28.48 -8.25
N ASP A 188 10.45 27.46 -8.88
CA ASP A 188 8.98 27.29 -8.93
C ASP A 188 8.49 26.54 -7.69
N LEU A 189 8.33 27.32 -6.61
CA LEU A 189 7.84 26.89 -5.30
C LEU A 189 6.44 26.24 -5.32
N ILE A 190 5.63 26.53 -6.35
CA ILE A 190 4.25 26.04 -6.42
C ILE A 190 4.20 24.66 -7.10
N ARG A 191 5.04 24.43 -8.13
CA ARG A 191 4.88 23.25 -9.01
C ARG A 191 6.00 22.21 -8.90
N SER A 192 7.25 22.61 -8.67
CA SER A 192 8.41 21.70 -8.80
C SER A 192 9.42 21.69 -7.65
N ALA A 193 9.48 22.71 -6.80
CA ALA A 193 10.48 22.77 -5.73
C ALA A 193 10.42 21.53 -4.81
N LYS A 194 9.23 21.16 -4.33
CA LYS A 194 9.00 19.97 -3.47
C LYS A 194 9.53 18.67 -4.10
N GLN A 195 9.51 18.56 -5.43
CA GLN A 195 9.99 17.38 -6.16
C GLN A 195 11.51 17.36 -6.28
N VAL A 196 12.17 18.53 -6.31
CA VAL A 196 13.63 18.63 -6.24
C VAL A 196 14.11 18.34 -4.82
N ASP A 197 13.41 18.83 -3.79
CA ASP A 197 13.71 18.51 -2.39
C ASP A 197 13.59 16.99 -2.12
N GLN A 198 12.53 16.36 -2.63
CA GLN A 198 12.36 14.90 -2.59
C GLN A 198 13.52 14.17 -3.28
N LEU A 199 14.00 14.69 -4.42
CA LEU A 199 15.14 14.09 -5.13
C LEU A 199 16.45 14.23 -4.34
N ARG A 200 16.71 15.39 -3.75
CA ARG A 200 17.88 15.62 -2.88
C ARG A 200 17.82 14.72 -1.63
N ALA A 201 16.66 14.59 -1.01
CA ALA A 201 16.43 13.69 0.12
C ALA A 201 16.68 12.22 -0.25
N ALA A 202 16.16 11.75 -1.39
CA ALA A 202 16.40 10.39 -1.89
C ALA A 202 17.90 10.10 -2.11
N ILE A 203 18.65 11.04 -2.70
CA ILE A 203 20.10 10.90 -2.91
C ILE A 203 20.86 10.90 -1.58
N ALA A 204 20.46 11.73 -0.61
CA ALA A 204 21.04 11.73 0.73
C ALA A 204 20.76 10.42 1.49
N MET A 205 19.54 9.90 1.41
CA MET A 205 19.13 8.65 2.05
C MET A 205 19.80 7.41 1.43
N LYS A 206 20.19 7.46 0.15
CA LYS A 206 20.95 6.39 -0.52
C LYS A 206 22.36 6.21 0.07
N GLN A 207 22.95 7.25 0.69
CA GLN A 207 24.37 7.25 1.05
C GLN A 207 24.69 6.18 2.12
N PRO A 208 25.78 5.40 1.98
CA PRO A 208 26.11 4.32 2.93
C PRO A 208 26.29 4.77 4.37
N SER A 209 26.80 5.99 4.59
CA SER A 209 26.91 6.58 5.93
C SER A 209 25.54 6.84 6.55
N PHE A 210 24.62 7.45 5.79
CA PHE A 210 23.26 7.69 6.24
C PHE A 210 22.51 6.39 6.54
N LEU A 211 22.64 5.38 5.67
CA LEU A 211 22.05 4.06 5.90
C LEU A 211 22.58 3.49 7.22
N LEU A 212 23.90 3.42 7.39
CA LEU A 212 24.54 2.87 8.59
C LEU A 212 24.14 3.64 9.87
N GLU A 213 24.16 4.98 9.86
CA GLU A 213 23.77 5.84 10.99
C GLU A 213 22.25 5.75 11.31
N SER A 214 21.43 5.44 10.31
CA SER A 214 19.99 5.20 10.48
C SER A 214 19.68 3.80 11.00
N PHE A 215 20.61 2.84 10.88
CA PHE A 215 20.44 1.46 11.35
C PHE A 215 20.65 1.35 12.87
N ARG A 216 19.69 1.92 13.61
CA ARG A 216 19.69 2.04 15.07
C ARG A 216 19.03 0.82 15.71
N VAL A 217 19.85 -0.13 16.14
CA VAL A 217 19.40 -1.48 16.58
C VAL A 217 19.82 -1.82 18.01
N ILE A 218 20.50 -0.90 18.71
CA ILE A 218 21.02 -1.11 20.07
C ILE A 218 20.31 -0.13 21.02
N PRO A 219 19.57 -0.60 22.03
CA PRO A 219 18.91 0.27 22.99
C PRO A 219 19.91 1.11 23.80
N PRO A 220 19.51 2.30 24.28
CA PRO A 220 20.25 3.05 25.28
C PRO A 220 20.12 2.30 26.61
N GLY A 221 21.15 1.50 26.95
CA GLY A 221 21.07 0.59 28.09
C GLY A 221 20.89 1.32 29.43
N GLY A 222 20.18 0.66 30.35
CA GLY A 222 19.77 1.24 31.64
C GLY A 222 18.28 1.59 31.72
N GLY A 223 17.44 1.01 30.85
CA GLY A 223 15.98 1.17 30.91
C GLY A 223 15.44 2.52 30.42
N ALA A 224 16.25 3.36 29.78
CA ALA A 224 15.83 4.66 29.27
C ALA A 224 14.94 4.49 28.02
N THR A 225 13.63 4.69 28.15
CA THR A 225 12.67 4.54 27.03
C THR A 225 12.68 5.69 26.04
N ASP A 226 13.14 6.86 26.47
CA ASP A 226 12.96 8.13 25.74
C ASP A 226 14.21 8.55 24.96
N GLU A 227 15.33 7.86 25.17
CA GLU A 227 16.57 8.08 24.42
C GLU A 227 16.54 7.34 23.06
N PRO A 228 17.12 7.94 22.01
CA PRO A 228 17.21 7.27 20.72
C PRO A 228 18.21 6.12 20.78
N TRP A 229 17.79 4.94 20.28
CA TRP A 229 18.70 3.80 20.13
C TRP A 229 19.93 4.16 19.26
N ARG A 230 21.04 3.49 19.58
CA ARG A 230 22.37 3.66 18.99
C ARG A 230 22.51 2.87 17.69
N SER A 231 23.32 3.40 16.78
CA SER A 231 23.65 2.76 15.51
C SER A 231 24.67 1.63 15.71
N ILE A 232 24.57 0.58 14.89
CA ILE A 232 25.62 -0.45 14.82
C ILE A 232 27.00 0.11 14.38
N ALA A 233 27.04 1.32 13.83
CA ALA A 233 28.25 2.09 13.58
C ALA A 233 29.08 2.34 14.86
N GLU A 234 28.42 2.52 16.00
CA GLU A 234 29.07 2.86 17.27
C GLU A 234 29.82 1.66 17.85
N ILE A 235 29.27 0.44 17.71
CA ILE A 235 30.00 -0.80 18.02
C ILE A 235 31.25 -0.93 17.14
N ARG A 236 31.17 -0.56 15.85
CA ARG A 236 32.32 -0.56 14.93
C ARG A 236 33.40 0.44 15.35
N ALA A 237 33.06 1.52 16.07
CA ALA A 237 34.04 2.48 16.59
C ALA A 237 34.85 1.94 17.79
N GLY A 238 34.46 0.80 18.38
CA GLY A 238 35.21 0.10 19.43
C GLY A 238 35.13 0.74 20.82
N ALA A 239 34.39 1.84 20.99
CA ALA A 239 34.15 2.45 22.30
C ALA A 239 33.16 1.58 23.12
N PRO A 240 33.38 1.36 24.43
CA PRO A 240 32.42 0.66 25.29
C PRO A 240 31.09 1.42 25.33
N LEU A 241 29.98 0.71 25.12
CA LEU A 241 28.64 1.29 25.15
C LEU A 241 28.06 1.27 26.56
N PRO A 242 27.66 2.42 27.15
CA PRO A 242 26.98 2.45 28.45
C PRO A 242 25.74 1.54 28.46
N GLY A 243 25.64 0.70 29.48
CA GLY A 243 24.51 -0.21 29.70
C GLY A 243 24.50 -1.49 28.87
N VAL A 244 25.54 -1.76 28.06
CA VAL A 244 25.68 -3.03 27.31
C VAL A 244 26.91 -3.79 27.81
N ASP A 245 26.76 -5.09 28.04
CA ASP A 245 27.88 -5.98 28.40
C ASP A 245 28.99 -5.95 27.32
N PRO A 246 30.27 -5.67 27.67
CA PRO A 246 31.38 -5.66 26.74
C PRO A 246 31.58 -6.97 25.94
N GLU A 247 31.30 -8.15 26.52
CA GLU A 247 31.43 -9.43 25.81
C GLU A 247 30.34 -9.59 24.76
N LEU A 248 29.09 -9.23 25.10
CA LEU A 248 27.98 -9.15 24.17
C LEU A 248 28.24 -8.11 23.06
N GLN A 249 28.77 -6.92 23.40
CA GLN A 249 29.12 -5.89 22.43
C GLN A 249 30.18 -6.40 21.44
N ALA A 250 31.23 -7.07 21.93
CA ALA A 250 32.26 -7.67 21.08
C ALA A 250 31.68 -8.76 20.15
N SER A 251 30.75 -9.57 20.67
CA SER A 251 30.05 -10.61 19.91
C SER A 251 29.17 -10.04 18.79
N ILE A 252 28.39 -8.98 19.08
CA ILE A 252 27.59 -8.26 18.08
C ILE A 252 28.50 -7.63 17.01
N GLY A 253 29.61 -7.01 17.43
CA GLY A 253 30.60 -6.43 16.53
C GLY A 253 31.32 -7.46 15.66
N ALA A 254 31.49 -8.70 16.14
CA ALA A 254 32.03 -9.80 15.35
C ALA A 254 31.02 -10.33 14.32
N ALA A 255 29.77 -10.58 14.73
CA ALA A 255 28.70 -11.01 13.83
C ALA A 255 28.45 -9.97 12.71
N TRP A 256 28.45 -8.68 13.04
CA TRP A 256 28.30 -7.60 12.05
C TRP A 256 29.44 -7.55 11.03
N ARG A 257 30.69 -7.68 11.47
CA ARG A 257 31.86 -7.76 10.57
C ARG A 257 31.78 -8.99 9.67
N SER A 258 31.49 -10.16 10.24
CA SER A 258 31.30 -11.41 9.50
C SER A 258 30.24 -11.28 8.41
N LEU A 259 29.08 -10.68 8.73
CA LEU A 259 28.03 -10.41 7.75
C LEU A 259 28.52 -9.49 6.62
N GLY A 260 29.18 -8.38 6.96
CA GLY A 260 29.69 -7.43 5.97
C GLY A 260 30.80 -7.99 5.08
N ASP A 261 31.68 -8.83 5.63
CA ASP A 261 32.77 -9.49 4.90
C ASP A 261 32.23 -10.59 3.98
N ALA A 262 31.35 -11.46 4.47
CA ALA A 262 30.66 -12.48 3.67
C ALA A 262 29.84 -11.86 2.53
N TRP A 263 29.15 -10.74 2.79
CA TRP A 263 28.38 -10.03 1.78
C TRP A 263 29.26 -9.46 0.66
N ARG A 264 30.41 -8.89 1.02
CA ARG A 264 31.41 -8.40 0.05
C ARG A 264 32.06 -9.54 -0.73
N ALA A 265 32.25 -10.70 -0.12
CA ALA A 265 32.76 -11.92 -0.78
C ALA A 265 31.71 -12.63 -1.67
N GLY A 266 30.42 -12.36 -1.48
CA GLY A 266 29.34 -13.06 -2.18
C GLY A 266 29.03 -14.46 -1.62
N ASP A 267 29.42 -14.74 -0.38
CA ASP A 267 29.09 -15.99 0.32
C ASP A 267 27.73 -15.87 1.00
N ALA A 268 26.70 -16.45 0.37
CA ALA A 268 25.35 -16.44 0.91
C ALA A 268 25.20 -17.27 2.19
N ASN A 269 25.99 -18.33 2.39
CA ASN A 269 25.85 -19.18 3.57
C ASN A 269 26.37 -18.45 4.80
N ALA A 270 27.58 -17.88 4.71
CA ALA A 270 28.15 -17.08 5.78
C ALA A 270 27.33 -15.80 6.09
N VAL A 271 26.67 -15.20 5.08
CA VAL A 271 25.68 -14.12 5.32
C VAL A 271 24.49 -14.63 6.13
N ASN A 272 23.93 -15.79 5.79
CA ASN A 272 22.77 -16.36 6.49
C ASN A 272 23.10 -16.72 7.94
N ASP A 273 24.27 -17.32 8.19
CA ASP A 273 24.72 -17.67 9.54
C ASP A 273 24.97 -16.42 10.39
N ALA A 274 25.63 -15.40 9.84
CA ALA A 274 25.88 -14.14 10.54
C ALA A 274 24.58 -13.34 10.78
N ALA A 275 23.60 -13.44 9.86
CA ALA A 275 22.27 -12.85 10.01
C ALA A 275 21.49 -13.47 11.18
N VAL A 276 21.51 -14.81 11.30
CA VAL A 276 20.90 -15.53 12.44
C VAL A 276 21.62 -15.19 13.76
N GLN A 277 22.96 -15.18 13.77
CA GLN A 277 23.73 -14.79 14.96
C GLN A 277 23.37 -13.39 15.43
N LEU A 278 23.41 -12.39 14.54
CA LEU A 278 23.09 -11.00 14.89
C LEU A 278 21.65 -10.85 15.41
N ALA A 279 20.68 -11.52 14.80
CA ALA A 279 19.29 -11.53 15.26
C ALA A 279 19.11 -12.18 16.65
N SER A 280 19.96 -13.16 17.00
CA SER A 280 19.95 -13.78 18.35
C SER A 280 20.65 -12.95 19.43
N LEU A 281 21.61 -12.09 19.05
CA LEU A 281 22.41 -11.30 19.98
C LEU A 281 21.77 -9.95 20.32
N LEU A 282 21.17 -9.26 19.36
CA LEU A 282 20.59 -7.92 19.58
C LEU A 282 19.53 -7.87 20.70
N PRO A 283 18.57 -8.81 20.81
CA PRO A 283 17.58 -8.80 21.90
C PRO A 283 18.17 -9.00 23.30
N ARG A 284 19.42 -9.47 23.42
CA ARG A 284 20.11 -9.69 24.70
C ARG A 284 20.76 -8.41 25.26
N THR A 285 20.76 -7.32 24.49
CA THR A 285 21.39 -6.05 24.90
C THR A 285 20.63 -5.35 26.02
N ASP A 286 19.30 -5.31 25.92
CA ASP A 286 18.39 -4.92 26.99
C ASP A 286 17.05 -5.65 26.75
N ALA A 287 16.80 -6.72 27.50
CA ALA A 287 15.64 -7.59 27.27
C ALA A 287 14.31 -6.98 27.77
N GLU A 288 14.35 -5.90 28.55
CA GLU A 288 13.15 -5.19 29.00
C GLU A 288 12.70 -4.14 27.97
N VAL A 289 13.67 -3.47 27.33
CA VAL A 289 13.40 -2.45 26.30
C VAL A 289 13.21 -3.06 24.90
N TYR A 290 13.76 -4.24 24.61
CA TYR A 290 13.60 -4.87 23.30
C TYR A 290 12.19 -5.45 23.09
N PRO A 291 11.48 -5.11 21.99
CA PRO A 291 10.09 -5.51 21.81
C PRO A 291 9.96 -6.99 21.46
N GLU A 292 8.82 -7.57 21.84
CA GLU A 292 8.52 -9.00 21.66
C GLU A 292 8.69 -9.46 20.20
N GLN A 293 9.45 -10.53 19.98
CA GLN A 293 9.76 -11.06 18.65
C GLN A 293 8.51 -11.41 17.83
N SER A 294 7.43 -11.85 18.50
CA SER A 294 6.16 -12.16 17.83
C SER A 294 5.58 -10.94 17.09
N ARG A 295 5.63 -9.75 17.71
CA ARG A 295 5.15 -8.48 17.14
C ARG A 295 5.99 -8.04 15.95
N LEU A 296 7.31 -8.19 16.04
CA LEU A 296 8.24 -7.87 14.94
C LEU A 296 8.06 -8.81 13.75
N TRP A 297 7.88 -10.11 14.01
CA TRP A 297 7.60 -11.12 12.99
C TRP A 297 6.29 -10.83 12.26
N TRP A 298 5.22 -10.54 13.00
CA TRP A 298 3.91 -10.18 12.43
C TRP A 298 3.95 -8.85 11.65
N GLU A 299 4.72 -7.85 12.09
CA GLU A 299 4.94 -6.63 11.33
C GLU A 299 5.63 -6.93 9.99
N SER A 300 6.72 -7.71 10.02
CA SER A 300 7.39 -8.17 8.78
C SER A 300 6.42 -8.95 7.87
N TRP A 301 5.68 -9.92 8.40
CA TRP A 301 4.71 -10.71 7.64
C TRP A 301 3.62 -9.84 6.99
N TYR A 302 3.09 -8.84 7.70
CA TYR A 302 2.06 -7.93 7.20
C TYR A 302 2.58 -7.10 6.02
N PHE A 303 3.78 -6.51 6.12
CA PHE A 303 4.39 -5.76 5.04
C PHE A 303 4.80 -6.66 3.85
N ARG A 304 5.37 -7.86 4.10
CA ARG A 304 5.72 -8.84 3.06
C ARG A 304 4.51 -9.26 2.22
N ASN A 305 3.34 -9.40 2.85
CA ASN A 305 2.08 -9.71 2.18
C ASN A 305 1.33 -8.48 1.60
N GLY A 306 2.03 -7.34 1.44
CA GLY A 306 1.46 -6.15 0.80
C GLY A 306 0.34 -5.51 1.61
N ASN A 307 0.45 -5.53 2.95
CA ASN A 307 -0.52 -4.96 3.89
C ASN A 307 -1.92 -5.60 3.75
N MET A 308 -1.97 -6.84 3.26
CA MET A 308 -3.20 -7.58 2.94
C MET A 308 -4.17 -6.85 1.98
N THR A 309 -3.71 -5.82 1.25
CA THR A 309 -4.57 -5.01 0.36
C THR A 309 -5.22 -5.82 -0.76
N ARG A 310 -4.60 -6.94 -1.17
CA ARG A 310 -5.12 -7.89 -2.18
C ARG A 310 -6.52 -8.44 -1.90
N VAL A 311 -7.06 -8.27 -0.67
CA VAL A 311 -8.46 -8.57 -0.34
C VAL A 311 -9.46 -7.84 -1.26
N TRP A 312 -9.06 -6.75 -1.94
CA TRP A 312 -9.85 -6.13 -3.01
C TRP A 312 -10.31 -7.12 -4.11
N LEU A 313 -9.51 -8.14 -4.42
CA LEU A 313 -9.86 -9.20 -5.39
C LEU A 313 -11.00 -10.10 -4.87
N VAL A 314 -11.04 -10.36 -3.57
CA VAL A 314 -12.10 -11.15 -2.93
C VAL A 314 -13.41 -10.34 -2.92
N TYR A 315 -13.33 -9.03 -2.62
CA TYR A 315 -14.46 -8.13 -2.78
C TYR A 315 -14.93 -8.03 -4.24
N MET A 316 -14.03 -7.96 -5.22
CA MET A 316 -14.39 -7.99 -6.64
C MET A 316 -15.17 -9.27 -7.01
N ALA A 317 -14.73 -10.43 -6.52
CA ALA A 317 -15.47 -11.68 -6.71
C ALA A 317 -16.86 -11.66 -6.05
N ALA A 318 -16.98 -11.07 -4.85
CA ALA A 318 -18.28 -10.83 -4.20
C ALA A 318 -19.18 -9.92 -5.04
N VAL A 319 -18.66 -8.79 -5.55
CA VAL A 319 -19.39 -7.87 -6.44
C VAL A 319 -19.95 -8.61 -7.66
N VAL A 320 -19.12 -9.39 -8.36
CA VAL A 320 -19.56 -10.14 -9.56
C VAL A 320 -20.69 -11.11 -9.20
N LEU A 321 -20.53 -11.91 -8.14
CA LEU A 321 -21.55 -12.89 -7.73
C LEU A 321 -22.85 -12.25 -7.23
N LEU A 322 -22.77 -11.13 -6.50
CA LEU A 322 -23.92 -10.38 -6.01
C LEU A 322 -24.66 -9.67 -7.16
N LEU A 323 -23.94 -9.12 -8.14
CA LEU A 323 -24.54 -8.55 -9.36
C LEU A 323 -25.22 -9.63 -10.21
N LEU A 324 -24.61 -10.81 -10.38
CA LEU A 324 -25.26 -11.94 -11.06
C LEU A 324 -26.55 -12.37 -10.33
N GLY A 325 -26.50 -12.43 -8.99
CA GLY A 325 -27.65 -12.73 -8.15
C GLY A 325 -28.76 -11.68 -8.20
N LEU A 326 -28.41 -10.42 -8.47
CA LEU A 326 -29.35 -9.29 -8.63
C LEU A 326 -29.98 -9.27 -10.04
N VAL A 327 -29.15 -9.25 -11.08
CA VAL A 327 -29.56 -9.07 -12.49
C VAL A 327 -30.28 -10.30 -13.03
N TYR A 328 -29.68 -11.48 -12.90
CA TYR A 328 -30.26 -12.74 -13.39
C TYR A 328 -31.19 -13.40 -12.35
N ARG A 329 -31.40 -12.77 -11.20
CA ARG A 329 -32.18 -13.29 -10.05
C ARG A 329 -31.68 -14.67 -9.56
N TRP A 330 -30.42 -15.00 -9.84
CA TRP A 330 -29.84 -16.33 -9.62
C TRP A 330 -29.49 -16.55 -8.14
N ALA A 331 -30.37 -17.28 -7.43
CA ALA A 331 -30.27 -17.44 -5.98
C ALA A 331 -28.95 -18.09 -5.48
N PRO A 332 -28.41 -19.15 -6.12
CA PRO A 332 -27.08 -19.68 -5.80
C PRO A 332 -25.96 -18.63 -5.86
N ALA A 333 -25.87 -17.84 -6.94
CA ALA A 333 -24.84 -16.80 -7.05
C ALA A 333 -24.97 -15.73 -5.95
N ARG A 334 -26.20 -15.33 -5.58
CA ARG A 334 -26.40 -14.43 -4.44
C ARG A 334 -25.87 -15.04 -3.13
N MET A 335 -26.13 -16.33 -2.88
CA MET A 335 -25.65 -17.01 -1.67
C MET A 335 -24.13 -17.16 -1.66
N MET A 336 -23.54 -17.54 -2.79
CA MET A 336 -22.07 -17.58 -2.96
C MET A 336 -21.46 -16.18 -2.77
N GLY A 337 -22.06 -15.14 -3.35
CA GLY A 337 -21.62 -13.75 -3.22
C GLY A 337 -21.66 -13.25 -1.79
N LEU A 338 -22.70 -13.59 -1.02
CA LEU A 338 -22.78 -13.30 0.43
C LEU A 338 -21.71 -14.06 1.22
N GLY A 339 -21.42 -15.32 0.87
CA GLY A 339 -20.33 -16.09 1.48
C GLY A 339 -18.94 -15.49 1.19
N VAL A 340 -18.68 -15.11 -0.06
CA VAL A 340 -17.42 -14.47 -0.48
C VAL A 340 -17.29 -13.07 0.14
N PHE A 341 -18.37 -12.30 0.28
CA PHE A 341 -18.39 -11.06 1.06
C PHE A 341 -18.02 -11.31 2.53
N GLY A 342 -18.58 -12.33 3.16
CA GLY A 342 -18.21 -12.72 4.53
C GLY A 342 -16.73 -13.07 4.68
N ILE A 343 -16.15 -13.78 3.72
CA ILE A 343 -14.70 -14.08 3.68
C ILE A 343 -13.89 -12.78 3.52
N ALA A 344 -14.28 -11.89 2.60
CA ALA A 344 -13.61 -10.61 2.39
C ALA A 344 -13.65 -9.73 3.66
N PHE A 345 -14.80 -9.69 4.34
CA PHE A 345 -14.98 -8.98 5.60
C PHE A 345 -14.08 -9.53 6.72
N LEU A 346 -13.99 -10.85 6.88
CA LEU A 346 -13.11 -11.47 7.87
C LEU A 346 -11.63 -11.18 7.57
N LEU A 347 -11.21 -11.28 6.31
CA LEU A 347 -9.84 -10.95 5.89
C LEU A 347 -9.49 -9.47 6.08
N GLN A 348 -10.43 -8.55 5.83
CA GLN A 348 -10.22 -7.13 6.09
C GLN A 348 -10.21 -6.83 7.59
N THR A 349 -11.06 -7.50 8.38
CA THR A 349 -11.04 -7.39 9.86
C THR A 349 -9.71 -7.85 10.43
N ALA A 350 -9.17 -8.98 9.93
CA ALA A 350 -7.84 -9.44 10.29
C ALA A 350 -6.75 -8.42 9.89
N SER A 351 -6.83 -7.81 8.70
CA SER A 351 -5.88 -6.78 8.25
C SER A 351 -5.88 -5.53 9.15
N VAL A 352 -7.06 -4.95 9.42
CA VAL A 352 -7.21 -3.76 10.25
C VAL A 352 -6.83 -4.05 11.71
N GLY A 353 -7.25 -5.19 12.26
CA GLY A 353 -6.90 -5.62 13.62
C GLY A 353 -5.41 -5.89 13.80
N LEU A 354 -4.77 -6.56 12.83
CA LEU A 354 -3.33 -6.80 12.83
C LEU A 354 -2.56 -5.48 12.74
N ARG A 355 -3.01 -4.52 11.91
CA ARG A 355 -2.41 -3.17 11.84
C ARG A 355 -2.56 -2.38 13.14
N TRP A 356 -3.72 -2.46 13.80
CA TRP A 356 -3.94 -1.85 15.12
C TRP A 356 -2.93 -2.40 16.13
N TRP A 357 -2.83 -3.73 16.24
CA TRP A 357 -1.90 -4.38 17.18
C TRP A 357 -0.42 -4.07 16.88
N ILE A 358 0.00 -4.13 15.61
CA ILE A 358 1.37 -3.79 15.19
C ILE A 358 1.72 -2.33 15.55
N SER A 359 0.83 -1.38 15.21
CA SER A 359 1.09 0.03 15.44
C SER A 359 0.95 0.44 16.92
N GLY A 360 0.22 -0.33 17.74
CA GLY A 360 -0.06 -0.02 19.14
C GLY A 360 -1.08 1.11 19.34
N ARG A 361 -1.69 1.59 18.25
CA ARG A 361 -2.68 2.67 18.20
C ARG A 361 -3.74 2.34 17.18
N TRP A 362 -4.89 2.98 17.25
CA TRP A 362 -5.92 2.80 16.23
C TRP A 362 -5.42 3.28 14.84
N PRO A 363 -5.75 2.55 13.76
CA PRO A 363 -5.30 2.88 12.41
C PRO A 363 -6.16 3.98 11.79
N ASN A 364 -5.83 5.24 12.09
CA ASN A 364 -6.42 6.43 11.44
C ASN A 364 -5.43 7.63 11.36
N SER A 365 -4.11 7.40 11.34
CA SER A 365 -3.12 8.48 11.39
C SER A 365 -2.67 9.02 10.03
N ASN A 366 -3.07 8.38 8.93
CA ASN A 366 -2.72 8.78 7.57
C ASN A 366 -3.81 8.34 6.57
N MET A 367 -3.72 8.79 5.31
CA MET A 367 -4.76 8.47 4.31
C MET A 367 -4.89 6.99 3.97
N PHE A 368 -3.82 6.18 4.01
CA PHE A 368 -3.91 4.73 3.84
C PHE A 368 -4.78 4.11 4.94
N GLU A 369 -4.55 4.50 6.19
CA GLU A 369 -5.30 4.05 7.35
C GLU A 369 -6.76 4.51 7.29
N ALA A 370 -7.03 5.79 7.01
CA ALA A 370 -8.38 6.31 6.89
C ALA A 370 -9.20 5.58 5.79
N VAL A 371 -8.61 5.31 4.61
CA VAL A 371 -9.27 4.61 3.50
C VAL A 371 -9.51 3.12 3.80
N THR A 372 -8.55 2.44 4.44
CA THR A 372 -8.69 1.00 4.77
C THR A 372 -9.66 0.76 5.93
N THR A 373 -9.63 1.61 6.95
CA THR A 373 -10.52 1.56 8.14
C THR A 373 -11.96 1.95 7.79
N SER A 374 -12.19 2.99 6.98
CA SER A 374 -13.54 3.40 6.57
C SER A 374 -14.27 2.34 5.74
N ALA A 375 -13.58 1.69 4.80
CA ALA A 375 -14.13 0.56 4.05
C ALA A 375 -14.50 -0.61 4.97
N TRP A 376 -13.71 -0.86 6.02
CA TRP A 376 -14.03 -1.87 7.04
C TRP A 376 -15.25 -1.48 7.87
N MET A 377 -15.38 -0.22 8.28
CA MET A 377 -16.59 0.30 8.96
C MET A 377 -17.85 0.15 8.08
N GLY A 378 -17.75 0.43 6.78
CA GLY A 378 -18.85 0.19 5.83
C GLY A 378 -19.22 -1.29 5.69
N ALA A 379 -18.23 -2.19 5.71
CA ALA A 379 -18.47 -3.63 5.73
C ALA A 379 -19.12 -4.11 7.05
N CYS A 380 -18.70 -3.59 8.22
CA CYS A 380 -19.36 -3.80 9.50
C CYS A 380 -20.83 -3.36 9.45
N ALA A 381 -21.11 -2.15 8.94
CA ALA A 381 -22.47 -1.64 8.78
C ALA A 381 -23.29 -2.50 7.82
N ALA A 382 -22.72 -2.94 6.70
CA ALA A 382 -23.38 -3.85 5.78
C ALA A 382 -23.72 -5.20 6.41
N VAL A 383 -22.86 -5.78 7.25
CA VAL A 383 -23.16 -7.01 8.00
C VAL A 383 -24.37 -6.80 8.92
N VAL A 384 -24.39 -5.70 9.70
CA VAL A 384 -25.51 -5.37 10.59
C VAL A 384 -26.80 -5.15 9.80
N LEU A 385 -26.75 -4.33 8.75
CA LEU A 385 -27.91 -4.03 7.90
C LEU A 385 -28.43 -5.28 7.17
N GLU A 386 -27.55 -6.18 6.71
CA GLU A 386 -27.93 -7.44 6.08
C GLU A 386 -28.60 -8.40 7.08
N ILE A 387 -28.14 -8.48 8.33
CA ILE A 387 -28.77 -9.28 9.39
C ILE A 387 -30.18 -8.77 9.70
N LEU A 388 -30.37 -7.45 9.77
CA LEU A 388 -31.67 -6.83 10.02
C LEU A 388 -32.60 -6.96 8.79
N ALA A 389 -32.09 -6.69 7.59
CA ALA A 389 -32.82 -6.73 6.33
C ALA A 389 -32.99 -8.13 5.71
N ARG A 390 -32.47 -9.20 6.33
CA ARG A 390 -32.51 -10.58 5.79
C ARG A 390 -33.90 -11.10 5.38
N ARG A 391 -34.97 -10.53 5.95
CA ARG A 391 -36.37 -10.86 5.65
C ARG A 391 -37.05 -9.93 4.63
N THR A 392 -36.39 -8.83 4.25
CA THR A 392 -36.92 -7.82 3.31
C THR A 392 -36.39 -8.09 1.90
N PRO A 393 -36.95 -7.44 0.85
CA PRO A 393 -36.37 -7.52 -0.49
C PRO A 393 -35.02 -6.80 -0.63
N MET A 394 -34.59 -5.99 0.35
CA MET A 394 -33.32 -5.23 0.33
C MET A 394 -32.07 -6.10 0.55
N ARG A 395 -32.25 -7.36 0.97
CA ARG A 395 -31.16 -8.33 1.17
C ARG A 395 -30.16 -8.35 0.00
N SER A 396 -28.90 -8.61 0.31
CA SER A 396 -27.72 -8.58 -0.54
C SER A 396 -27.29 -7.22 -1.11
N LEU A 397 -28.13 -6.18 -1.03
CA LEU A 397 -27.77 -4.86 -1.57
C LEU A 397 -26.80 -4.09 -0.66
N PHE A 398 -26.87 -4.26 0.66
CA PHE A 398 -25.90 -3.68 1.60
C PHE A 398 -24.54 -4.35 1.44
N ALA A 399 -24.52 -5.70 1.36
CA ALA A 399 -23.31 -6.47 1.05
C ALA A 399 -22.71 -6.09 -0.32
N LEU A 400 -23.54 -5.83 -1.35
CA LEU A 400 -23.08 -5.36 -2.66
C LEU A 400 -22.45 -3.97 -2.56
N GLY A 401 -23.12 -3.01 -1.90
CA GLY A 401 -22.60 -1.65 -1.69
C GLY A 401 -21.25 -1.66 -0.97
N ALA A 402 -21.15 -2.39 0.14
CA ALA A 402 -19.88 -2.53 0.88
C ALA A 402 -18.82 -3.32 0.10
N SER A 403 -19.20 -4.29 -0.73
CA SER A 403 -18.24 -5.00 -1.60
C SER A 403 -17.65 -4.07 -2.66
N VAL A 404 -18.44 -3.18 -3.26
CA VAL A 404 -17.91 -2.17 -4.20
C VAL A 404 -17.04 -1.15 -3.47
N ALA A 405 -17.45 -0.68 -2.28
CA ALA A 405 -16.66 0.23 -1.45
C ALA A 405 -15.31 -0.38 -1.05
N GLY A 406 -15.33 -1.61 -0.49
CA GLY A 406 -14.14 -2.36 -0.10
C GLY A 406 -13.22 -2.70 -1.27
N MET A 407 -13.79 -3.09 -2.41
CA MET A 407 -13.04 -3.27 -3.66
C MET A 407 -12.31 -1.99 -4.07
N VAL A 408 -13.01 -0.86 -4.19
CA VAL A 408 -12.42 0.40 -4.67
C VAL A 408 -11.37 0.94 -3.68
N ALA A 409 -11.68 0.95 -2.38
CA ALA A 409 -10.77 1.44 -1.34
C ALA A 409 -9.47 0.62 -1.25
N LEU A 410 -9.57 -0.72 -1.20
CA LEU A 410 -8.40 -1.59 -1.10
C LEU A 410 -7.64 -1.70 -2.44
N MET A 411 -8.32 -1.57 -3.58
CA MET A 411 -7.68 -1.47 -4.89
C MET A 411 -6.88 -0.16 -5.01
N ALA A 412 -7.44 0.97 -4.56
CA ALA A 412 -6.71 2.24 -4.52
C ALA A 412 -5.46 2.12 -3.62
N ALA A 413 -5.60 1.53 -2.43
CA ALA A 413 -4.49 1.28 -1.50
C ALA A 413 -3.41 0.35 -2.09
N ALA A 414 -3.79 -0.62 -2.93
CA ALA A 414 -2.86 -1.52 -3.63
C ALA A 414 -2.15 -0.88 -4.84
N LEU A 415 -2.86 -0.04 -5.61
CA LEU A 415 -2.38 0.50 -6.89
C LEU A 415 -1.74 1.89 -6.79
N LEU A 416 -2.03 2.64 -5.72
CA LEU A 416 -1.51 4.00 -5.48
C LEU A 416 -0.65 4.11 -4.21
N PRO A 417 0.35 3.22 -3.95
CA PRO A 417 1.14 3.24 -2.72
C PRO A 417 2.00 4.50 -2.55
N ALA A 418 2.23 5.25 -3.62
CA ALA A 418 2.94 6.54 -3.59
C ALA A 418 2.04 7.72 -3.15
N GLN A 419 0.75 7.50 -2.94
CA GLN A 419 -0.26 8.46 -2.47
C GLN A 419 -0.89 7.97 -1.16
N LEU A 420 -1.15 6.67 -1.07
CA LEU A 420 -1.61 5.98 0.13
C LEU A 420 -0.44 5.22 0.75
N ASN A 421 0.46 5.96 1.42
CA ASN A 421 1.66 5.41 2.02
C ASN A 421 1.30 4.38 3.11
N PRO A 422 1.63 3.08 2.94
CA PRO A 422 1.24 2.04 3.88
C PRO A 422 2.11 1.99 5.14
N ASN A 423 3.26 2.68 5.15
CA ASN A 423 4.20 2.64 6.27
C ASN A 423 3.55 3.19 7.55
N ILE A 424 3.96 2.63 8.69
CA ILE A 424 3.48 3.06 10.01
C ILE A 424 4.48 4.10 10.53
N SER A 425 4.11 5.37 10.40
CA SER A 425 4.82 6.51 10.99
C SER A 425 4.32 6.79 12.41
N ASN A 426 5.08 7.60 13.15
CA ASN A 426 4.56 8.23 14.35
C ASN A 426 3.45 9.23 14.02
N MET A 427 2.57 9.40 15.00
CA MET A 427 1.40 10.25 14.90
C MET A 427 1.83 11.71 15.12
N MET A 428 1.38 12.65 14.29
CA MET A 428 1.72 14.06 14.49
C MET A 428 1.15 14.56 15.83
N PRO A 429 1.77 15.53 16.52
CA PRO A 429 1.30 16.00 17.83
C PRO A 429 -0.19 16.37 17.85
N VAL A 430 -0.68 17.08 16.82
CA VAL A 430 -2.08 17.49 16.67
C VAL A 430 -3.08 16.32 16.55
N LEU A 431 -2.62 15.11 16.22
CA LEU A 431 -3.47 13.91 16.15
C LEU A 431 -3.66 13.21 17.52
N HIS A 432 -3.02 13.68 18.59
CA HIS A 432 -3.23 13.14 19.94
C HIS A 432 -4.50 13.67 20.63
N ASP A 433 -5.25 14.55 19.95
CA ASP A 433 -6.50 15.11 20.45
C ASP A 433 -7.69 14.13 20.29
N VAL A 434 -8.45 13.96 21.38
CA VAL A 434 -9.61 13.07 21.43
C VAL A 434 -10.75 13.51 20.48
N TRP A 435 -10.93 14.81 20.27
CA TRP A 435 -11.94 15.33 19.36
C TRP A 435 -11.60 15.05 17.90
N LEU A 436 -10.32 15.17 17.50
CA LEU A 436 -9.92 14.76 16.14
C LEU A 436 -10.19 13.28 15.95
N TYR A 437 -9.82 12.46 16.93
CA TYR A 437 -10.01 11.02 16.87
C TYR A 437 -11.48 10.63 16.67
N ILE A 438 -12.40 11.23 17.42
CA ILE A 438 -13.84 10.98 17.26
C ILE A 438 -14.34 11.55 15.93
N HIS A 439 -14.01 12.81 15.62
CA HIS A 439 -14.37 13.48 14.37
C HIS A 439 -13.99 12.64 13.14
N THR A 440 -12.72 12.25 13.03
CA THR A 440 -12.21 11.55 11.86
C THR A 440 -12.84 10.16 11.72
N ASN A 441 -13.08 9.43 12.81
CA ASN A 441 -13.77 8.14 12.73
C ASN A 441 -15.24 8.29 12.29
N VAL A 442 -15.96 9.32 12.76
CA VAL A 442 -17.36 9.55 12.38
C VAL A 442 -17.50 10.05 10.94
N ILE A 443 -16.62 10.97 10.49
CA ILE A 443 -16.69 11.51 9.13
C ILE A 443 -16.32 10.45 8.08
N ILE A 444 -15.30 9.62 8.31
CA ILE A 444 -14.91 8.57 7.34
C ILE A 444 -15.94 7.44 7.30
N PHE A 445 -16.64 7.17 8.41
CA PHE A 445 -17.75 6.21 8.42
C PHE A 445 -18.92 6.72 7.57
N SER A 446 -19.30 8.00 7.75
CA SER A 446 -20.30 8.65 6.88
C SER A 446 -19.92 8.56 5.39
N TYR A 447 -18.66 8.88 5.04
CA TYR A 447 -18.19 8.85 3.65
C TYR A 447 -18.31 7.46 3.00
N CYS A 448 -18.05 6.38 3.75
CA CYS A 448 -18.25 5.03 3.23
C CYS A 448 -19.75 4.73 2.97
N LEU A 449 -20.65 5.14 3.88
CA LEU A 449 -22.09 4.97 3.70
C LEU A 449 -22.65 5.79 2.53
N ILE A 450 -22.16 7.03 2.34
CA ILE A 450 -22.45 7.87 1.16
C ILE A 450 -22.05 7.14 -0.13
N PHE A 451 -20.85 6.55 -0.16
CA PHE A 451 -20.39 5.79 -1.32
C PHE A 451 -21.27 4.55 -1.57
N MET A 452 -21.65 3.82 -0.52
CA MET A 452 -22.59 2.69 -0.64
C MET A 452 -23.97 3.13 -1.17
N ALA A 453 -24.50 4.27 -0.73
CA ALA A 453 -25.74 4.85 -1.24
C ALA A 453 -25.62 5.23 -2.73
N ALA A 454 -24.46 5.72 -3.17
CA ALA A 454 -24.20 5.99 -4.58
C ALA A 454 -24.18 4.72 -5.44
N VAL A 455 -23.70 3.58 -4.90
CA VAL A 455 -23.75 2.29 -5.61
C VAL A 455 -25.20 1.84 -5.86
N SER A 456 -26.08 1.92 -4.86
CA SER A 456 -27.51 1.59 -5.04
C SER A 456 -28.23 2.62 -5.94
N ALA A 457 -27.85 3.89 -5.87
CA ALA A 457 -28.35 4.94 -6.75
C ALA A 457 -27.96 4.73 -8.22
N ILE A 458 -26.70 4.37 -8.50
CA ILE A 458 -26.23 4.03 -9.85
C ILE A 458 -26.98 2.80 -10.38
N ALA A 459 -27.22 1.79 -9.55
CA ALA A 459 -28.04 0.64 -9.92
C ALA A 459 -29.50 1.04 -10.23
N TYR A 460 -30.09 1.98 -9.49
CA TYR A 460 -31.42 2.53 -9.79
C TYR A 460 -31.44 3.26 -11.14
N LEU A 461 -30.45 4.13 -11.41
CA LEU A 461 -30.32 4.84 -12.67
C LEU A 461 -30.11 3.89 -13.86
N GLY A 462 -29.30 2.84 -13.68
CA GLY A 462 -29.13 1.78 -14.67
C GLY A 462 -30.43 1.03 -14.97
N HIS A 463 -31.17 0.63 -13.92
CA HIS A 463 -32.50 0.04 -14.07
C HIS A 463 -33.47 0.98 -14.81
N ARG A 464 -33.42 2.30 -14.52
CA ARG A 464 -34.25 3.31 -15.19
C ARG A 464 -33.87 3.51 -16.67
N ALA A 465 -32.57 3.45 -17.00
CA ALA A 465 -32.06 3.56 -18.36
C ALA A 465 -32.45 2.36 -19.25
N VAL A 466 -32.56 1.15 -18.68
CA VAL A 466 -33.01 -0.07 -19.39
C VAL A 466 -34.55 -0.20 -19.37
N GLY A 467 -35.26 0.93 -19.24
CA GLY A 467 -36.74 0.98 -19.34
C GLY A 467 -37.50 0.62 -18.07
N GLY A 468 -36.84 0.44 -16.93
CA GLY A 468 -37.47 0.22 -15.64
C GLY A 468 -38.44 1.34 -15.24
N ALA A 469 -39.53 1.01 -14.56
CA ALA A 469 -40.57 1.98 -14.21
C ALA A 469 -40.09 3.01 -13.16
N ALA A 470 -40.57 4.26 -13.27
CA ALA A 470 -40.41 5.28 -12.23
C ALA A 470 -41.12 4.81 -10.96
N THR A 471 -40.33 4.41 -9.96
CA THR A 471 -40.81 3.75 -8.74
C THR A 471 -39.95 4.19 -7.58
N PHE A 472 -40.53 4.32 -6.38
CA PHE A 472 -39.84 4.89 -5.23
C PHE A 472 -40.39 4.29 -3.93
N ALA A 473 -39.55 4.20 -2.90
CA ALA A 473 -39.95 3.78 -1.57
C ALA A 473 -40.88 4.84 -0.94
N ARG A 474 -42.13 4.45 -0.66
CA ARG A 474 -43.16 5.34 -0.08
C ARG A 474 -42.90 5.72 1.37
N VAL A 475 -42.15 4.89 2.09
CA VAL A 475 -41.68 5.11 3.46
C VAL A 475 -40.16 5.27 3.38
N GLY A 476 -39.59 6.22 4.14
CA GLY A 476 -38.14 6.40 4.24
C GLY A 476 -37.46 5.18 4.88
N GLY A 477 -36.20 4.96 4.53
CA GLY A 477 -35.51 3.70 4.86
C GLY A 477 -35.42 3.43 6.37
N ALA A 478 -35.13 4.45 7.17
CA ALA A 478 -35.07 4.35 8.62
C ALA A 478 -36.43 4.03 9.25
N GLY A 479 -37.53 4.53 8.68
CA GLY A 479 -38.89 4.25 9.14
C GLY A 479 -39.29 2.78 8.91
N GLU A 480 -38.92 2.21 7.77
CA GLU A 480 -39.15 0.78 7.49
C GLU A 480 -38.31 -0.13 8.41
N MET A 481 -37.04 0.24 8.66
CA MET A 481 -36.16 -0.50 9.57
C MET A 481 -36.60 -0.40 11.04
N MET A 482 -37.09 0.76 11.49
CA MET A 482 -37.64 0.93 12.84
C MET A 482 -38.94 0.13 13.03
N ALA A 483 -39.81 0.07 12.01
CA ALA A 483 -41.01 -0.77 12.03
C ALA A 483 -40.67 -2.28 12.09
N LEU A 484 -39.61 -2.71 11.38
CA LEU A 484 -39.09 -4.08 11.43
C LEU A 484 -38.44 -4.43 12.77
N ALA A 485 -37.71 -3.50 13.39
CA ALA A 485 -37.09 -3.68 14.70
C ALA A 485 -38.12 -3.70 15.84
N ALA A 486 -39.18 -2.90 15.74
CA ALA A 486 -40.28 -2.81 16.71
C ALA A 486 -41.30 -3.96 16.63
N GLY A 487 -40.99 -5.05 15.91
CA GLY A 487 -41.83 -6.26 15.87
C GLY A 487 -43.10 -6.16 15.03
N GLY A 488 -43.26 -5.13 14.18
CA GLY A 488 -44.38 -5.04 13.23
C GLY A 488 -45.73 -4.62 13.82
N ALA A 489 -45.73 -3.69 14.78
CA ALA A 489 -46.94 -3.22 15.47
C ALA A 489 -47.61 -1.98 14.83
N GLY A 490 -47.74 -1.92 13.50
CA GLY A 490 -48.50 -0.85 12.82
C GLY A 490 -48.68 -1.08 11.32
N ASP A 491 -49.76 -0.52 10.76
CA ASP A 491 -50.20 -0.63 9.36
C ASP A 491 -49.29 0.10 8.34
N ILE A 492 -47.98 0.09 8.58
CA ILE A 492 -46.98 0.56 7.63
C ILE A 492 -46.85 -0.53 6.55
N PRO A 493 -47.03 -0.22 5.25
CA PRO A 493 -46.90 -1.20 4.18
C PRO A 493 -45.43 -1.62 3.99
N ILE A 494 -44.93 -2.50 4.86
CA ILE A 494 -43.63 -3.15 4.69
C ILE A 494 -43.67 -3.89 3.36
N HIS A 495 -42.63 -3.70 2.53
CA HIS A 495 -42.57 -4.18 1.16
C HIS A 495 -42.88 -5.70 1.08
N GLY A 496 -44.11 -6.02 0.64
CA GLY A 496 -44.54 -7.40 0.42
C GLY A 496 -43.70 -8.08 -0.68
N ARG A 497 -43.86 -9.40 -0.85
CA ARG A 497 -43.09 -10.22 -1.83
C ARG A 497 -43.14 -9.72 -3.30
N GLY A 498 -44.01 -8.76 -3.64
CA GLY A 498 -44.16 -8.14 -4.95
C GLY A 498 -43.47 -6.79 -5.16
N ALA A 499 -42.64 -6.30 -4.21
CA ALA A 499 -41.93 -5.04 -4.36
C ALA A 499 -41.07 -4.98 -5.64
N ARG A 500 -41.11 -3.84 -6.34
CA ARG A 500 -40.40 -3.63 -7.61
C ARG A 500 -38.94 -3.27 -7.34
N LEU A 501 -38.04 -3.69 -8.21
CA LEU A 501 -36.59 -3.47 -8.05
C LEU A 501 -36.23 -2.00 -7.81
N GLY A 502 -36.88 -1.07 -8.51
CA GLY A 502 -36.66 0.38 -8.30
C GLY A 502 -37.05 0.87 -6.90
N GLU A 503 -38.15 0.36 -6.32
CA GLU A 503 -38.59 0.70 -4.95
C GLU A 503 -37.55 0.26 -3.92
N VAL A 504 -37.00 -0.94 -4.12
CA VAL A 504 -35.98 -1.54 -3.24
C VAL A 504 -34.63 -0.79 -3.34
N LEU A 505 -34.18 -0.46 -4.55
CA LEU A 505 -32.92 0.28 -4.77
C LEU A 505 -33.01 1.71 -4.24
N ASP A 506 -34.15 2.37 -4.42
CA ASP A 506 -34.43 3.69 -3.84
C ASP A 506 -34.51 3.63 -2.31
N GLY A 507 -35.17 2.62 -1.73
CA GLY A 507 -35.24 2.41 -0.28
C GLY A 507 -33.87 2.18 0.37
N VAL A 508 -33.01 1.35 -0.24
CA VAL A 508 -31.61 1.15 0.21
C VAL A 508 -30.81 2.45 0.12
N THR A 509 -30.97 3.19 -0.98
CA THR A 509 -30.31 4.50 -1.16
C THR A 509 -30.74 5.47 -0.07
N MET A 510 -32.04 5.56 0.23
CA MET A 510 -32.58 6.41 1.30
C MET A 510 -32.07 6.01 2.68
N LEU A 511 -32.09 4.71 3.05
CA LEU A 511 -31.61 4.26 4.35
C LEU A 511 -30.14 4.65 4.58
N LEU A 512 -29.29 4.34 3.60
CA LEU A 512 -27.86 4.66 3.68
C LEU A 512 -27.63 6.18 3.70
N MET A 513 -28.40 6.93 2.90
CA MET A 513 -28.34 8.39 2.87
C MET A 513 -28.74 9.02 4.21
N GLU A 514 -29.89 8.64 4.77
CA GLU A 514 -30.42 9.13 6.06
C GLU A 514 -29.41 8.91 7.19
N VAL A 515 -28.88 7.68 7.34
CA VAL A 515 -27.85 7.38 8.36
C VAL A 515 -26.56 8.15 8.09
N SER A 516 -26.11 8.20 6.83
CA SER A 516 -24.87 8.90 6.50
C SER A 516 -24.95 10.42 6.69
N PHE A 517 -26.12 11.03 6.49
CA PHE A 517 -26.36 12.46 6.63
C PHE A 517 -26.31 12.89 8.10
N VAL A 518 -26.89 12.10 9.01
CA VAL A 518 -26.76 12.32 10.46
C VAL A 518 -25.30 12.22 10.91
N LEU A 519 -24.58 11.20 10.44
CA LEU A 519 -23.14 11.04 10.74
C LEU A 519 -22.28 12.14 10.09
N LEU A 520 -22.65 12.63 8.90
CA LEU A 520 -21.97 13.74 8.22
C LEU A 520 -22.11 15.02 9.03
N TRP A 521 -23.33 15.34 9.46
CA TRP A 521 -23.62 16.50 10.30
C TRP A 521 -22.86 16.43 11.63
N ALA A 522 -22.95 15.30 12.33
CA ALA A 522 -22.25 15.09 13.59
C ALA A 522 -20.72 15.19 13.40
N GLY A 523 -20.19 14.61 12.32
CA GLY A 523 -18.79 14.72 11.93
C GLY A 523 -18.36 16.17 11.72
N ILE A 524 -19.11 16.97 10.95
CA ILE A 524 -18.84 18.40 10.73
C ILE A 524 -18.85 19.17 12.07
N ALA A 525 -19.85 18.93 12.92
CA ALA A 525 -19.95 19.58 14.23
C ALA A 525 -18.76 19.23 15.16
N MET A 526 -18.35 17.96 15.23
CA MET A 526 -17.18 17.55 16.01
C MET A 526 -15.86 18.05 15.41
N GLY A 527 -15.79 18.22 14.10
CA GLY A 527 -14.65 18.85 13.43
C GLY A 527 -14.51 20.32 13.83
N ALA A 528 -15.63 21.04 13.92
CA ALA A 528 -15.63 22.42 14.40
C ALA A 528 -15.20 22.55 15.86
N ILE A 529 -15.62 21.63 16.74
CA ILE A 529 -15.16 21.59 18.16
C ILE A 529 -13.64 21.35 18.22
N TRP A 530 -13.12 20.40 17.44
CA TRP A 530 -11.68 20.12 17.38
C TRP A 530 -10.88 21.31 16.81
N ALA A 531 -11.38 21.97 15.76
CA ALA A 531 -10.73 23.13 15.15
C ALA A 531 -10.66 24.32 16.13
N ASP A 532 -11.70 24.52 16.93
CA ASP A 532 -11.71 25.54 17.99
C ASP A 532 -10.66 25.24 19.06
N HIS A 533 -10.60 23.99 19.54
CA HIS A 533 -9.60 23.56 20.53
C HIS A 533 -8.16 23.64 20.01
N SER A 534 -7.93 23.33 18.73
CA SER A 534 -6.58 23.25 18.14
C SER A 534 -6.05 24.58 17.59
N TRP A 535 -6.94 25.42 17.04
CA TRP A 535 -6.58 26.62 16.28
C TRP A 535 -7.28 27.90 16.76
N GLY A 536 -8.09 27.83 17.82
CA GLY A 536 -8.80 28.98 18.40
C GLY A 536 -9.94 29.52 17.53
N ARG A 537 -10.46 28.72 16.59
CA ARG A 537 -11.65 29.05 15.80
C ARG A 537 -12.37 27.79 15.28
N PRO A 538 -13.71 27.73 15.30
CA PRO A 538 -14.45 26.53 14.90
C PRO A 538 -14.58 26.30 13.39
N TRP A 539 -14.20 27.29 12.57
CA TRP A 539 -14.25 27.22 11.10
C TRP A 539 -13.26 28.20 10.49
N GLY A 540 -12.80 27.97 9.27
CA GLY A 540 -11.80 28.78 8.56
C GLY A 540 -11.99 28.91 7.05
N TRP A 541 -13.04 28.29 6.48
CA TRP A 541 -13.30 28.25 5.04
C TRP A 541 -12.16 27.60 4.23
N ASP A 542 -11.44 26.66 4.83
CA ASP A 542 -10.47 25.87 4.08
C ASP A 542 -11.19 24.96 3.06
N PRO A 543 -10.51 24.48 2.00
CA PRO A 543 -11.17 23.67 0.99
C PRO A 543 -11.84 22.40 1.54
N LYS A 544 -11.33 21.79 2.64
CA LYS A 544 -11.98 20.60 3.20
C LYS A 544 -13.28 20.89 3.91
N GLU A 545 -13.29 21.92 4.76
CA GLU A 545 -14.47 22.48 5.40
C GLU A 545 -15.55 22.84 4.36
N VAL A 546 -15.16 23.59 3.31
CA VAL A 546 -16.08 24.01 2.23
C VAL A 546 -16.68 22.83 1.48
N PHE A 547 -15.89 21.82 1.10
CA PHE A 547 -16.42 20.67 0.37
C PHE A 547 -17.21 19.69 1.26
N ALA A 548 -16.93 19.63 2.57
CA ALA A 548 -17.78 18.93 3.54
C ALA A 548 -19.15 19.62 3.67
N LEU A 549 -19.18 20.96 3.76
CA LEU A 549 -20.41 21.76 3.76
C LEU A 549 -21.19 21.59 2.44
N ASN A 550 -20.53 21.62 1.28
CA ASN A 550 -21.17 21.39 -0.02
C ASN A 550 -21.83 20.00 -0.08
N THR A 551 -21.17 18.97 0.45
CA THR A 551 -21.74 17.61 0.54
C THR A 551 -23.00 17.61 1.40
N PHE A 552 -22.96 18.26 2.57
CA PHE A 552 -24.11 18.40 3.46
C PHE A 552 -25.27 19.15 2.79
N VAL A 553 -25.00 20.26 2.09
CA VAL A 553 -26.01 21.04 1.36
C VAL A 553 -26.67 20.22 0.24
N VAL A 554 -25.91 19.41 -0.52
CA VAL A 554 -26.50 18.53 -1.56
C VAL A 554 -27.47 17.52 -0.95
N PHE A 555 -27.19 16.96 0.22
CA PHE A 555 -28.10 16.02 0.89
C PHE A 555 -29.28 16.69 1.58
N ALA A 556 -29.09 17.90 2.12
CA ALA A 556 -30.22 18.72 2.55
C ALA A 556 -31.16 19.01 1.37
N ILE A 557 -30.63 19.37 0.20
CA ILE A 557 -31.40 19.55 -1.04
C ILE A 557 -32.09 18.24 -1.45
N LEU A 558 -31.42 17.09 -1.38
CA LEU A 558 -32.01 15.78 -1.68
C LEU A 558 -33.28 15.52 -0.86
N VAL A 559 -33.21 15.69 0.46
CA VAL A 559 -34.35 15.49 1.37
C VAL A 559 -35.52 16.42 0.99
N HIS A 560 -35.25 17.70 0.74
CA HIS A 560 -36.29 18.67 0.38
C HIS A 560 -36.88 18.41 -1.02
N VAL A 561 -36.06 18.14 -2.03
CA VAL A 561 -36.50 17.83 -3.40
C VAL A 561 -37.38 16.58 -3.40
N ARG A 562 -37.06 15.56 -2.61
CA ARG A 562 -37.87 14.33 -2.49
C ARG A 562 -39.28 14.57 -1.95
N LEU A 563 -39.52 15.64 -1.19
CA LEU A 563 -40.87 15.99 -0.73
C LEU A 563 -41.77 16.41 -1.90
N PHE A 564 -41.26 17.27 -2.79
CA PHE A 564 -42.04 17.95 -3.84
C PHE A 564 -41.90 17.33 -5.25
N ALA A 565 -40.84 16.54 -5.51
CA ALA A 565 -40.58 15.99 -6.83
C ALA A 565 -41.64 14.95 -7.27
N LYS A 566 -41.97 14.98 -8.56
CA LYS A 566 -42.87 13.99 -9.19
C LYS A 566 -42.21 12.61 -9.36
N ASP A 567 -40.96 12.56 -9.84
CA ASP A 567 -40.15 11.32 -9.92
C ASP A 567 -39.14 11.30 -8.76
N LYS A 568 -39.63 10.90 -7.58
CA LYS A 568 -38.86 10.92 -6.31
C LYS A 568 -37.61 10.04 -6.37
N GLY A 569 -37.71 8.87 -6.99
CA GLY A 569 -36.60 7.92 -7.11
C GLY A 569 -35.49 8.44 -8.02
N LEU A 570 -35.84 9.05 -9.16
CA LEU A 570 -34.85 9.66 -10.06
C LEU A 570 -34.04 10.77 -9.36
N TRP A 571 -34.71 11.71 -8.70
CA TRP A 571 -34.04 12.82 -8.03
C TRP A 571 -33.19 12.36 -6.83
N THR A 572 -33.67 11.36 -6.09
CA THR A 572 -32.91 10.75 -4.99
C THR A 572 -31.63 10.12 -5.51
N ALA A 573 -31.72 9.32 -6.58
CA ALA A 573 -30.55 8.67 -7.15
C ALA A 573 -29.55 9.67 -7.75
N LEU A 574 -30.02 10.69 -8.49
CA LEU A 574 -29.15 11.73 -9.05
C LEU A 574 -28.42 12.52 -7.96
N LEU A 575 -29.13 12.99 -6.93
CA LEU A 575 -28.53 13.81 -5.87
C LEU A 575 -27.63 12.97 -4.94
N ALA A 576 -27.91 11.68 -4.75
CA ALA A 576 -27.01 10.77 -4.03
C ALA A 576 -25.68 10.60 -4.78
N VAL A 577 -25.72 10.41 -6.10
CA VAL A 577 -24.51 10.30 -6.94
C VAL A 577 -23.74 11.63 -7.00
N ILE A 578 -24.44 12.76 -7.13
CA ILE A 578 -23.80 14.09 -7.13
C ILE A 578 -23.11 14.36 -5.78
N GLY A 579 -23.79 14.13 -4.65
CA GLY A 579 -23.21 14.35 -3.32
C GLY A 579 -22.05 13.40 -3.03
N ALA A 580 -22.10 12.15 -3.48
CA ALA A 580 -20.96 11.24 -3.44
C ALA A 580 -19.79 11.72 -4.33
N GLY A 581 -20.07 12.32 -5.49
CA GLY A 581 -19.07 12.96 -6.34
C GLY A 581 -18.39 14.16 -5.66
N VAL A 582 -19.15 15.01 -4.98
CA VAL A 582 -18.63 16.15 -4.18
C VAL A 582 -17.78 15.65 -3.00
N MET A 583 -18.24 14.60 -2.30
CA MET A 583 -17.50 13.94 -1.22
C MET A 583 -16.19 13.31 -1.72
N LEU A 584 -16.21 12.61 -2.85
CA LEU A 584 -15.00 12.04 -3.46
C LEU A 584 -14.04 13.13 -3.95
N PHE A 585 -14.55 14.26 -4.47
CA PHE A 585 -13.72 15.42 -4.78
C PHE A 585 -13.03 15.95 -3.52
N ASN A 586 -13.76 16.09 -2.40
CA ASN A 586 -13.18 16.45 -1.11
C ASN A 586 -12.05 15.50 -0.71
N TRP A 587 -12.35 14.20 -0.71
CA TRP A 587 -11.47 13.20 -0.14
C TRP A 587 -10.25 12.88 -1.02
N ILE A 588 -10.37 13.01 -2.35
CA ILE A 588 -9.28 12.71 -3.29
C ILE A 588 -8.56 14.00 -3.72
N VAL A 589 -9.28 14.98 -4.29
CA VAL A 589 -8.63 16.15 -4.93
C VAL A 589 -8.05 17.08 -3.87
N ILE A 590 -8.78 17.37 -2.78
CA ILE A 590 -8.25 18.26 -1.74
C ILE A 590 -7.08 17.64 -0.99
N ASN A 591 -7.02 16.31 -0.83
CA ASN A 591 -5.85 15.67 -0.21
C ASN A 591 -4.63 15.61 -1.15
N PHE A 592 -4.80 15.21 -2.42
CA PHE A 592 -3.66 14.89 -3.29
C PHE A 592 -3.23 16.03 -4.23
N VAL A 593 -4.05 17.07 -4.42
CA VAL A 593 -3.80 18.16 -5.39
C VAL A 593 -3.67 19.52 -4.72
N ILE A 594 -4.37 19.77 -3.61
CA ILE A 594 -4.39 21.07 -2.93
C ILE A 594 -3.64 20.98 -1.60
N THR A 595 -2.77 21.97 -1.33
CA THR A 595 -2.12 22.13 -0.03
C THR A 595 -3.03 22.90 0.93
N GLY A 596 -3.15 22.43 2.17
CA GLY A 596 -3.99 23.05 3.19
C GLY A 596 -3.74 22.45 4.58
N LEU A 597 -4.20 23.12 5.62
CA LEU A 597 -3.93 22.78 7.04
C LEU A 597 -4.38 21.37 7.43
N HIS A 598 -5.39 20.83 6.75
CA HIS A 598 -5.90 19.48 6.95
C HIS A 598 -5.25 18.41 6.06
N SER A 599 -4.31 18.73 5.17
CA SER A 599 -3.78 17.75 4.21
C SER A 599 -2.79 16.79 4.88
N TYR A 600 -3.20 15.53 5.01
CA TYR A 600 -2.47 14.45 5.70
C TYR A 600 -1.97 13.38 4.71
N ALA A 601 -1.54 13.81 3.51
CA ALA A 601 -1.20 12.99 2.34
C ALA A 601 0.24 13.21 1.85
#